data_AF-A0A9Q1EG93-F1
#
_entry.id   AF-A0A9Q1EG93-F1
#
_cell.length_a   1.000
_cell.length_b   1.000
_cell.length_c   1.000
_cell.angle_alpha   90.00
_cell.angle_beta   90.00
_cell.angle_gamma   90.00
#
_symmetry.space_group_name_H-M   'P 1'
#
loop_
_entity.id
_entity.type
_entity.pdbx_description
1 polymer ?
#
loop_
_entity_poly.entity_id
_entity_poly.type
_entity_poly.pdbx_seq_one_letter_code
_entity_poly.pdbx_strand_id
1 'polypeptide(L)'
;MPKCLDAKSEKELPQDVRFDDEKRSDFEASLYYALGELALKKLAIKFGESWDHFDDFKRTFWKLRSPTSEYVMNHWTEDWLFCYQFLNGPNPRLIKRCCEVPANFPVTGDMVQSFLGQHTSLDQEIKAGNVYLVDHAILDGVPANVIQGQTQHVAAPLCLLYDHPEHGLIPLAIQIGQTAGQDTPIFLPSDPPLTWLLAKIWVRQAEFQAFEGLSHLLRTHLLIEVFCVSTLRQLPAVHPIYKLMTPHLRYTLEINCRGRTQLVSSEGVFIKVASTGGEGLVVLCQREYKSLTYRSLQPNLDFHDRGVTKLKGYYYKEDSLMVWDAIHSFVSGMVSLYYAGDDEVLQDSELQAWIRDITQEGFADVPNFGLASELTSREELITLLSVVIFIASAQHAATNNGQFDWCAWVPNTPCTMRCPPPTDKDGINMELIMKSLPDISQTCLEMAITWHLSRTQPDAIPLGQYVEEYFTEPQAQELIKSFQQKLQDVEKTIIKKNEGLELQYMYLCPSRMENSITI
;
A
#
# COMPACT_ATOMS: atom_id res chain seq x y z
N MET A 1 -16.17 7.55 -3.23
CA MET A 1 -14.94 7.82 -2.47
C MET A 1 -15.34 8.47 -1.16
N PRO A 2 -14.57 8.33 -0.07
CA PRO A 2 -14.88 9.00 1.19
C PRO A 2 -14.99 10.51 1.00
N LYS A 3 -15.88 11.16 1.75
CA LYS A 3 -15.87 12.63 1.80
C LYS A 3 -14.59 13.11 2.47
N CYS A 4 -14.14 14.30 2.09
CA CYS A 4 -12.91 14.92 2.58
C CYS A 4 -13.21 16.32 3.12
N LEU A 5 -12.20 16.97 3.69
CA LEU A 5 -12.30 18.34 4.17
C LEU A 5 -12.67 19.32 3.04
N ASP A 6 -13.58 20.26 3.32
CA ASP A 6 -13.93 21.36 2.40
C ASP A 6 -12.84 22.45 2.41
N ALA A 7 -11.70 22.13 1.78
CA ALA A 7 -10.57 23.03 1.59
C ALA A 7 -9.96 22.82 0.20
N LYS A 8 -9.75 23.90 -0.55
CA LYS A 8 -9.20 23.86 -1.92
C LYS A 8 -7.69 23.85 -1.95
N SER A 9 -7.04 24.29 -0.89
CA SER A 9 -5.58 24.29 -0.73
C SER A 9 -5.19 24.30 0.74
N GLU A 10 -3.93 23.99 1.03
CA GLU A 10 -3.36 24.01 2.37
C GLU A 10 -3.44 25.39 3.05
N LYS A 11 -3.65 26.45 2.26
CA LYS A 11 -3.81 27.83 2.75
C LYS A 11 -5.17 28.09 3.39
N GLU A 12 -6.18 27.28 3.08
CA GLU A 12 -7.53 27.38 3.65
C GLU A 12 -7.66 26.58 4.95
N LEU A 13 -6.64 25.80 5.31
CA LEU A 13 -6.64 24.99 6.52
C LEU A 13 -6.48 25.85 7.78
N PRO A 14 -7.17 25.49 8.89
CA PRO A 14 -6.87 26.04 10.20
C PRO A 14 -5.39 25.84 10.56
N GLN A 15 -4.79 26.82 11.25
CA GLN A 15 -3.37 26.76 11.59
C GLN A 15 -3.00 25.50 12.39
N ASP A 16 -3.90 25.01 13.24
CA ASP A 16 -3.67 23.87 14.14
C ASP A 16 -3.52 22.52 13.41
N VAL A 17 -3.90 22.43 12.13
CA VAL A 17 -3.81 21.20 11.33
C VAL A 17 -2.77 21.31 10.20
N ARG A 18 -2.06 22.44 10.14
CA ARG A 18 -1.05 22.72 9.13
C ARG A 18 0.32 22.21 9.53
N PHE A 19 1.18 21.94 8.55
CA PHE A 19 2.59 21.68 8.76
C PHE A 19 3.26 22.86 9.46
N ASP A 20 4.09 22.54 10.44
CA ASP A 20 5.06 23.47 10.99
C ASP A 20 6.03 23.95 9.90
N ASP A 21 6.62 25.14 10.11
CA ASP A 21 7.43 25.81 9.10
C ASP A 21 8.64 24.99 8.64
N GLU A 22 9.30 24.27 9.56
CA GLU A 22 10.42 23.39 9.23
C GLU A 22 9.98 22.24 8.31
N LYS A 23 8.92 21.53 8.68
CA LYS A 23 8.33 20.44 7.89
C LYS A 23 7.89 20.92 6.51
N ARG A 24 7.23 22.08 6.43
CA ARG A 24 6.79 22.68 5.16
C ARG A 24 7.97 22.98 4.24
N SER A 25 8.98 23.67 4.78
CA SER A 25 10.18 24.06 4.01
C SER A 25 10.91 22.83 3.48
N ASP A 26 11.07 21.81 4.31
CA ASP A 26 11.72 20.55 3.94
C ASP A 26 10.90 19.75 2.90
N PHE A 27 9.58 19.68 3.06
CA PHE A 27 8.69 19.05 2.08
C PHE A 27 8.84 19.70 0.69
N GLU A 28 8.78 21.03 0.62
CA GLU A 28 8.90 21.75 -0.65
C GLU A 28 10.30 21.61 -1.26
N ALA A 29 11.37 21.71 -0.46
CA ALA A 29 12.74 21.63 -0.95
C ALA A 29 13.15 20.21 -1.41
N SER A 30 12.67 19.16 -0.73
CA SER A 30 13.11 17.78 -0.98
C SER A 30 12.69 17.25 -2.35
N LEU A 31 11.50 17.60 -2.86
CA LEU A 31 11.08 17.21 -4.21
C LEU A 31 11.96 17.84 -5.29
N TYR A 32 12.28 19.14 -5.15
CA TYR A 32 13.20 19.83 -6.07
C TYR A 32 14.61 19.25 -6.01
N TYR A 33 15.08 18.87 -4.82
CA TYR A 33 16.36 18.18 -4.66
C TYR A 33 16.39 16.86 -5.43
N ALA A 34 15.37 16.00 -5.27
CA ALA A 34 15.28 14.72 -5.97
C ALA A 34 15.27 14.89 -7.49
N LEU A 35 14.43 15.79 -8.01
CA LEU A 35 14.37 16.11 -9.44
C LEU A 35 15.69 16.72 -9.94
N GLY A 36 16.32 17.59 -9.15
CA GLY A 36 17.60 18.22 -9.46
C GLY A 36 18.74 17.21 -9.60
N GLU A 37 18.85 16.25 -8.67
CA GLU A 37 19.87 15.20 -8.72
C GLU A 37 19.73 14.32 -9.98
N LEU A 38 18.50 14.03 -10.40
CA LEU A 38 18.24 13.28 -11.65
C LEU A 38 18.45 14.14 -12.91
N ALA A 39 18.16 15.44 -12.85
CA ALA A 39 18.35 16.39 -13.95
C ALA A 39 19.83 16.70 -14.24
N LEU A 40 20.71 16.67 -13.23
CA LEU A 40 22.16 16.92 -13.38
C LEU A 40 22.86 15.91 -14.33
N LYS A 41 22.20 14.81 -14.71
CA LYS A 41 22.66 13.85 -15.72
C LYS A 41 22.08 14.05 -17.13
N LYS A 42 21.34 15.15 -17.37
CA LYS A 42 20.55 15.40 -18.59
C LYS A 42 19.45 14.36 -18.86
N LEU A 43 19.10 13.53 -17.87
CA LEU A 43 18.07 12.48 -18.02
C LEU A 43 16.66 13.06 -17.93
N ALA A 44 16.41 13.97 -16.98
CA ALA A 44 15.10 14.62 -16.80
C ALA A 44 14.64 15.55 -17.95
N ILE A 45 15.48 15.75 -18.99
CA ILE A 45 15.18 16.63 -20.15
C ILE A 45 14.94 15.79 -21.43
N LYS A 46 15.14 14.46 -21.37
CA LYS A 46 14.98 13.52 -22.49
C LYS A 46 13.55 12.96 -22.56
N PHE A 47 12.59 13.82 -22.94
CA PHE A 47 11.19 13.43 -23.05
C PHE A 47 10.94 12.48 -24.24
N GLY A 48 10.18 11.41 -24.03
CA GLY A 48 9.80 10.46 -25.08
C GLY A 48 10.90 9.49 -25.53
N GLU A 49 12.12 9.61 -25.01
CA GLU A 49 13.23 8.71 -25.33
C GLU A 49 13.15 7.43 -24.48
N SER A 50 13.12 6.28 -25.13
CA SER A 50 13.18 4.98 -24.47
C SER A 50 14.61 4.68 -24.01
N TRP A 51 14.74 3.80 -23.03
CA TRP A 51 16.00 3.13 -22.72
C TRP A 51 16.36 2.13 -23.83
N ASP A 52 17.64 1.80 -24.02
CA ASP A 52 18.06 0.83 -25.04
C ASP A 52 18.18 -0.58 -24.45
N HIS A 53 18.54 -0.69 -23.16
CA HIS A 53 18.67 -1.95 -22.43
C HIS A 53 18.36 -1.78 -20.94
N PHE A 54 18.03 -2.88 -20.23
CA PHE A 54 17.81 -2.86 -18.78
C PHE A 54 19.00 -2.27 -18.00
N ASP A 55 20.23 -2.52 -18.47
CA ASP A 55 21.43 -1.99 -17.82
C ASP A 55 21.51 -0.46 -17.83
N ASP A 56 20.79 0.21 -18.74
CA ASP A 56 20.79 1.67 -18.79
C ASP A 56 20.01 2.29 -17.63
N PHE A 57 19.03 1.58 -17.07
CA PHE A 57 18.32 2.01 -15.86
C PHE A 57 19.27 2.15 -14.68
N LYS A 58 20.40 1.43 -14.64
CA LYS A 58 21.41 1.59 -13.57
C LYS A 58 21.98 3.00 -13.51
N ARG A 59 21.88 3.79 -14.59
CA ARG A 59 22.33 5.19 -14.63
C ARG A 59 21.51 6.10 -13.73
N THR A 60 20.30 5.71 -13.33
CA THR A 60 19.48 6.46 -12.38
C THR A 60 19.86 6.19 -10.91
N PHE A 61 20.47 5.03 -10.64
CA PHE A 61 20.97 4.60 -9.32
C PHE A 61 22.35 5.18 -9.02
N TRP A 62 22.39 6.49 -8.76
CA TRP A 62 23.61 7.22 -8.39
C TRP A 62 23.65 7.50 -6.89
N LYS A 63 23.03 8.60 -6.44
CA LYS A 63 22.95 8.99 -5.03
C LYS A 63 21.69 8.47 -4.36
N LEU A 64 20.59 8.40 -5.11
CA LEU A 64 19.33 7.85 -4.63
C LEU A 64 19.44 6.33 -4.75
N ARG A 65 19.74 5.66 -3.63
CA ARG A 65 19.82 4.20 -3.51
C ARG A 65 19.61 3.79 -2.06
N SER A 66 19.03 2.63 -1.89
CA SER A 66 18.91 1.91 -0.61
C SER A 66 19.41 0.48 -0.78
N PRO A 67 19.81 -0.21 0.31
CA PRO A 67 20.20 -1.62 0.25
C PRO A 67 19.14 -2.50 -0.45
N THR A 68 17.86 -2.28 -0.14
CA THR A 68 16.75 -3.00 -0.78
C THR A 68 16.65 -2.70 -2.28
N SER A 69 16.76 -1.43 -2.68
CA SER A 69 16.68 -1.07 -4.10
C SER A 69 17.84 -1.63 -4.93
N GLU A 70 19.05 -1.73 -4.36
CA GLU A 70 20.19 -2.39 -4.99
C GLU A 70 19.98 -3.91 -5.08
N TYR A 71 19.40 -4.51 -4.04
CA TYR A 71 19.02 -5.92 -4.03
C TYR A 71 18.00 -6.21 -5.14
N VAL A 72 16.93 -5.40 -5.23
CA VAL A 72 15.91 -5.52 -6.28
C VAL A 72 16.54 -5.38 -7.66
N MET A 73 17.38 -4.36 -7.90
CA MET A 73 18.08 -4.19 -9.17
C MET A 73 18.84 -5.45 -9.61
N ASN A 74 19.43 -6.20 -8.68
CA ASN A 74 20.20 -7.40 -8.99
C ASN A 74 19.33 -8.65 -9.18
N HIS A 75 18.17 -8.72 -8.52
CA HIS A 75 17.38 -9.96 -8.41
C HIS A 75 15.97 -9.87 -9.04
N TRP A 76 15.53 -8.72 -9.57
CA TRP A 76 14.14 -8.51 -10.04
C TRP A 76 13.66 -9.47 -11.12
N THR A 77 14.57 -10.07 -11.88
CA THR A 77 14.22 -11.07 -12.91
C THR A 77 13.92 -12.45 -12.31
N GLU A 78 14.24 -12.69 -11.05
CA GLU A 78 14.08 -13.97 -10.37
C GLU A 78 12.63 -14.18 -9.89
N ASP A 79 12.11 -15.39 -10.10
CA ASP A 79 10.72 -15.73 -9.76
C ASP A 79 10.44 -15.67 -8.25
N TRP A 80 11.42 -16.03 -7.43
CA TRP A 80 11.27 -15.97 -5.98
C TRP A 80 11.09 -14.52 -5.50
N LEU A 81 11.84 -13.55 -6.05
CA LEU A 81 11.73 -12.14 -5.64
C LEU A 81 10.42 -11.54 -6.14
N PHE A 82 10.00 -11.93 -7.35
CA PHE A 82 8.68 -11.58 -7.87
C PHE A 82 7.56 -12.01 -6.89
N CYS A 83 7.61 -13.25 -6.40
CA CYS A 83 6.62 -13.76 -5.44
C CYS A 83 6.78 -13.20 -4.03
N TYR A 84 8.02 -13.00 -3.56
CA TYR A 84 8.33 -12.42 -2.25
C TYR A 84 7.65 -11.06 -2.07
N GLN A 85 7.57 -10.26 -3.12
CA GLN A 85 6.96 -8.93 -3.09
C GLN A 85 5.45 -8.95 -2.82
N PHE A 86 4.73 -10.03 -3.12
CA PHE A 86 3.31 -10.16 -2.72
C PHE A 86 3.13 -10.36 -1.20
N LEU A 87 4.20 -10.72 -0.49
CA LEU A 87 4.20 -10.95 0.95
C LEU A 87 4.87 -9.80 1.72
N ASN A 88 5.95 -9.25 1.17
CA ASN A 88 6.86 -8.38 1.90
C ASN A 88 7.30 -7.16 1.09
N GLY A 89 6.74 -6.98 -0.11
CA GLY A 89 6.96 -5.83 -0.98
C GLY A 89 6.11 -4.63 -0.59
N PRO A 90 5.88 -3.69 -1.52
CA PRO A 90 5.17 -2.43 -1.22
C PRO A 90 3.66 -2.63 -1.06
N ASN A 91 3.10 -3.72 -1.61
CA ASN A 91 1.66 -4.01 -1.59
C ASN A 91 1.34 -5.44 -1.10
N PRO A 92 1.66 -5.78 0.16
CA PRO A 92 1.60 -7.13 0.67
C PRO A 92 0.17 -7.55 1.07
N ARG A 93 -0.85 -7.23 0.26
CA ARG A 93 -2.27 -7.37 0.63
C ARG A 93 -3.15 -8.08 -0.40
N LEU A 94 -2.73 -8.21 -1.65
CA LEU A 94 -3.61 -8.75 -2.71
C LEU A 94 -3.62 -10.28 -2.77
N ILE A 95 -2.56 -10.94 -2.33
CA ILE A 95 -2.49 -12.41 -2.35
C ILE A 95 -3.58 -13.03 -1.47
N LYS A 96 -4.29 -14.00 -2.04
CA LYS A 96 -5.30 -14.82 -1.37
C LYS A 96 -5.14 -16.29 -1.73
N ARG A 97 -5.55 -17.19 -0.85
CA ARG A 97 -5.57 -18.63 -1.13
C ARG A 97 -6.55 -18.93 -2.26
N CYS A 98 -6.10 -19.73 -3.21
CA CYS A 98 -6.91 -20.20 -4.33
C CYS A 98 -7.61 -21.49 -3.93
N CYS A 99 -8.94 -21.45 -3.78
CA CYS A 99 -9.76 -22.64 -3.51
C CYS A 99 -10.21 -23.34 -4.79
N GLU A 100 -10.24 -22.61 -5.90
CA GLU A 100 -10.59 -23.05 -7.25
C GLU A 100 -9.98 -22.06 -8.24
N VAL A 101 -9.41 -22.56 -9.34
CA VAL A 101 -8.91 -21.68 -10.40
C VAL A 101 -10.10 -20.97 -11.06
N PRO A 102 -10.10 -19.63 -11.15
CA PRO A 102 -11.21 -18.90 -11.76
C PRO A 102 -11.49 -19.36 -13.19
N ALA A 103 -12.77 -19.45 -13.57
CA ALA A 103 -13.17 -19.91 -14.90
C ALA A 103 -12.64 -19.03 -16.04
N ASN A 104 -12.37 -17.76 -15.77
CA ASN A 104 -11.78 -16.82 -16.71
C ASN A 104 -10.24 -16.88 -16.77
N PHE A 105 -9.62 -17.82 -16.05
CA PHE A 105 -8.18 -18.09 -16.07
C PHE A 105 -7.94 -19.61 -16.23
N PRO A 106 -8.10 -20.17 -17.45
CA PRO A 106 -8.18 -21.62 -17.69
C PRO A 106 -6.81 -22.33 -17.63
N VAL A 107 -6.09 -22.19 -16.51
CA VAL A 107 -4.87 -22.94 -16.21
C VAL A 107 -5.22 -24.40 -15.98
N THR A 108 -4.57 -25.30 -16.71
CA THR A 108 -4.76 -26.74 -16.54
C THR A 108 -3.62 -27.37 -15.75
N GLY A 109 -3.86 -28.53 -15.14
CA GLY A 109 -2.81 -29.29 -14.45
C GLY A 109 -1.62 -29.58 -15.36
N ASP A 110 -1.87 -29.98 -16.61
CA ASP A 110 -0.84 -30.30 -17.61
C ASP A 110 0.09 -29.11 -17.90
N MET A 111 -0.45 -27.88 -17.91
CA MET A 111 0.35 -26.67 -18.15
C MET A 111 1.39 -26.42 -17.06
N VAL A 112 1.07 -26.77 -15.81
CA VAL A 112 1.88 -26.40 -14.64
C VAL A 112 2.56 -27.60 -13.98
N GLN A 113 2.29 -28.82 -14.44
CA GLN A 113 2.76 -30.05 -13.81
C GLN A 113 4.29 -30.10 -13.65
N SER A 114 5.05 -29.50 -14.57
CA SER A 114 6.51 -29.43 -14.49
C SER A 114 7.05 -28.58 -13.34
N PHE A 115 6.23 -27.71 -12.76
CA PHE A 115 6.59 -26.83 -11.63
C PHE A 115 6.05 -27.35 -10.28
N LEU A 116 5.26 -28.42 -10.31
CA LEU A 116 4.72 -29.07 -9.12
C LEU A 116 5.63 -30.23 -8.68
N GLY A 117 5.39 -30.74 -7.48
CA GLY A 117 6.07 -31.95 -7.00
C GLY A 117 5.77 -33.17 -7.88
N GLN A 118 6.72 -34.10 -8.01
CA GLN A 118 6.59 -35.29 -8.87
C GLN A 118 5.39 -36.20 -8.55
N HIS A 119 4.83 -36.10 -7.35
CA HIS A 119 3.75 -36.96 -6.84
C HIS A 119 2.50 -36.17 -6.46
N THR A 120 2.31 -34.99 -7.04
CA THR A 120 1.12 -34.17 -6.83
C THR A 120 0.52 -33.67 -8.14
N SER A 121 -0.66 -33.06 -8.06
CA SER A 121 -1.33 -32.38 -9.16
C SER A 121 -1.85 -31.02 -8.70
N LEU A 122 -2.20 -30.14 -9.65
CA LEU A 122 -2.75 -28.82 -9.34
C LEU A 122 -3.99 -28.93 -8.42
N ASP A 123 -4.90 -29.84 -8.70
CA ASP A 123 -6.11 -30.07 -7.87
C ASP A 123 -5.77 -30.55 -6.46
N GLN A 124 -4.73 -31.38 -6.30
CA GLN A 124 -4.29 -31.85 -5.00
C GLN A 124 -3.69 -30.70 -4.18
N GLU A 125 -2.88 -29.85 -4.81
CA GLU A 125 -2.27 -28.69 -4.14
C GLU A 125 -3.28 -27.59 -3.79
N ILE A 126 -4.31 -27.38 -4.63
CA ILE A 126 -5.45 -26.50 -4.31
C ILE A 126 -6.19 -27.01 -3.08
N LYS A 127 -6.52 -28.32 -3.04
CA LYS A 127 -7.20 -28.94 -1.88
C LYS A 127 -6.34 -28.92 -0.62
N ALA A 128 -5.02 -29.04 -0.75
CA ALA A 128 -4.08 -28.91 0.35
C ALA A 128 -3.97 -27.46 0.86
N GLY A 129 -4.36 -26.48 0.05
CA GLY A 129 -4.30 -25.05 0.38
C GLY A 129 -2.93 -24.43 0.11
N ASN A 130 -2.16 -25.00 -0.82
CA ASN A 130 -0.82 -24.54 -1.17
C ASN A 130 -0.79 -23.64 -2.41
N VAL A 131 -1.94 -23.43 -3.07
CA VAL A 131 -2.06 -22.57 -4.26
C VAL A 131 -2.70 -21.25 -3.88
N TYR A 132 -2.16 -20.16 -4.43
CA TYR A 132 -2.58 -18.79 -4.17
C TYR A 132 -2.86 -18.05 -5.48
N LEU A 133 -3.64 -16.99 -5.40
CA LEU A 133 -4.01 -16.15 -6.52
C LEU A 133 -3.78 -14.68 -6.16
N VAL A 134 -3.19 -13.94 -7.08
CA VAL A 134 -3.21 -12.48 -7.12
C VAL A 134 -4.04 -12.09 -8.32
N ASP A 135 -5.14 -11.38 -8.08
CA ASP A 135 -6.14 -11.04 -9.10
C ASP A 135 -6.38 -9.54 -9.14
N HIS A 136 -6.03 -8.94 -10.28
CA HIS A 136 -6.15 -7.51 -10.52
C HIS A 136 -7.43 -7.14 -11.28
N ALA A 137 -8.50 -7.94 -11.19
CA ALA A 137 -9.79 -7.66 -11.83
C ALA A 137 -10.34 -6.25 -11.58
N ILE A 138 -9.98 -5.61 -10.47
CA ILE A 138 -10.39 -4.24 -10.16
C ILE A 138 -9.89 -3.20 -11.20
N LEU A 139 -8.79 -3.51 -11.90
CA LEU A 139 -8.22 -2.69 -12.97
C LEU A 139 -8.87 -2.92 -14.35
N ASP A 140 -9.74 -3.94 -14.48
CA ASP A 140 -10.30 -4.32 -15.77
C ASP A 140 -11.19 -3.21 -16.37
N GLY A 141 -10.86 -2.76 -17.58
CA GLY A 141 -11.53 -1.64 -18.23
C GLY A 141 -11.39 -0.28 -17.49
N VAL A 142 -10.41 -0.12 -16.61
CA VAL A 142 -10.06 1.22 -16.08
C VAL A 142 -9.51 2.07 -17.24
N PRO A 143 -9.99 3.32 -17.43
CA PRO A 143 -9.47 4.21 -18.47
C PRO A 143 -7.96 4.42 -18.33
N ALA A 144 -7.23 4.17 -19.41
CA ALA A 144 -5.81 4.45 -19.46
C ALA A 144 -5.54 5.93 -19.77
N ASN A 145 -4.47 6.45 -19.19
CA ASN A 145 -4.07 7.84 -19.31
C ASN A 145 -3.44 8.14 -20.68
N VAL A 146 -3.37 9.43 -21.04
CA VAL A 146 -2.63 9.93 -22.20
C VAL A 146 -1.57 10.90 -21.70
N ILE A 147 -0.31 10.49 -21.77
CA ILE A 147 0.82 11.29 -21.32
C ILE A 147 1.52 11.86 -22.56
N GLN A 148 1.57 13.20 -22.66
CA GLN A 148 2.20 13.92 -23.77
C GLN A 148 1.73 13.46 -25.16
N GLY A 149 0.42 13.16 -25.29
CA GLY A 149 -0.18 12.69 -26.54
C GLY A 149 0.06 11.21 -26.85
N GLN A 150 0.77 10.46 -26.01
CA GLN A 150 0.94 9.02 -26.13
C GLN A 150 -0.04 8.28 -25.22
N THR A 151 -0.79 7.34 -25.79
CA THR A 151 -1.68 6.45 -25.04
C THR A 151 -0.84 5.55 -24.14
N GLN A 152 -1.16 5.53 -22.86
CA GLN A 152 -0.63 4.57 -21.91
C GLN A 152 -1.57 3.36 -21.84
N HIS A 153 -1.14 2.30 -21.14
CA HIS A 153 -1.90 1.06 -21.08
C HIS A 153 -1.99 0.54 -19.64
N VAL A 154 -3.15 -0.01 -19.31
CA VAL A 154 -3.46 -0.68 -18.04
C VAL A 154 -3.86 -2.11 -18.36
N ALA A 155 -3.35 -3.06 -17.58
CA ALA A 155 -3.78 -4.45 -17.63
C ALA A 155 -4.47 -4.87 -16.32
N ALA A 156 -5.14 -6.02 -16.35
CA ALA A 156 -5.82 -6.59 -15.19
C ALA A 156 -5.43 -8.07 -15.02
N PRO A 157 -4.16 -8.37 -14.70
CA PRO A 157 -3.63 -9.72 -14.73
C PRO A 157 -4.14 -10.60 -13.59
N LEU A 158 -4.20 -11.91 -13.87
CA LEU A 158 -4.30 -12.98 -12.88
C LEU A 158 -2.95 -13.70 -12.78
N CYS A 159 -2.48 -13.94 -11.56
CA CYS A 159 -1.23 -14.66 -11.30
C CYS A 159 -1.49 -15.81 -10.32
N LEU A 160 -1.28 -17.04 -10.78
CA LEU A 160 -1.39 -18.25 -9.98
C LEU A 160 -0.03 -18.56 -9.36
N LEU A 161 -0.01 -18.82 -8.05
CA LEU A 161 1.21 -19.02 -7.27
C LEU A 161 1.13 -20.35 -6.50
N TYR A 162 2.27 -20.93 -6.15
CA TYR A 162 2.38 -22.17 -5.41
C TYR A 162 3.40 -22.06 -4.29
N ASP A 163 3.01 -22.38 -3.05
CA ASP A 163 3.91 -22.52 -1.91
C ASP A 163 4.63 -23.87 -2.00
N HIS A 164 5.70 -23.89 -2.79
CA HIS A 164 6.49 -25.08 -3.08
C HIS A 164 7.27 -25.52 -1.83
N PRO A 165 7.26 -26.82 -1.46
CA PRO A 165 7.88 -27.30 -0.23
C PRO A 165 9.39 -27.02 -0.13
N GLU A 166 10.08 -26.95 -1.26
CA GLU A 166 11.54 -26.72 -1.32
C GLU A 166 11.93 -25.30 -1.75
N HIS A 167 11.06 -24.58 -2.46
CA HIS A 167 11.41 -23.31 -3.11
C HIS A 167 10.64 -22.12 -2.53
N GLY A 168 9.72 -22.36 -1.60
CA GLY A 168 8.79 -21.36 -1.12
C GLY A 168 7.80 -20.96 -2.20
N LEU A 169 7.26 -19.74 -2.09
CA LEU A 169 6.25 -19.23 -3.01
C LEU A 169 6.86 -18.97 -4.40
N ILE A 170 6.36 -19.66 -5.42
CA ILE A 170 6.77 -19.52 -6.83
C ILE A 170 5.56 -19.20 -7.73
N PRO A 171 5.76 -18.53 -8.87
CA PRO A 171 4.69 -18.29 -9.84
C PRO A 171 4.51 -19.52 -10.75
N LEU A 172 3.26 -19.90 -11.00
CA LEU A 172 2.91 -20.99 -11.90
C LEU A 172 2.45 -20.50 -13.27
N ALA A 173 1.63 -19.45 -13.30
CA ALA A 173 1.00 -18.95 -14.52
C ALA A 173 0.60 -17.49 -14.40
N ILE A 174 0.64 -16.76 -15.51
CA ILE A 174 0.15 -15.38 -15.62
C ILE A 174 -0.76 -15.26 -16.84
N GLN A 175 -1.95 -14.67 -16.68
CA GLN A 175 -2.77 -14.20 -17.79
C GLN A 175 -2.93 -12.68 -17.64
N ILE A 176 -2.57 -11.89 -18.65
CA ILE A 176 -2.46 -10.43 -18.52
C ILE A 176 -3.84 -9.72 -18.53
N GLY A 177 -4.84 -10.32 -19.18
CA GLY A 177 -6.22 -9.82 -19.23
C GLY A 177 -7.21 -10.72 -18.48
N GLN A 178 -8.39 -10.19 -18.16
CA GLN A 178 -9.44 -10.92 -17.45
C GLN A 178 -10.29 -11.83 -18.35
N THR A 179 -10.28 -11.62 -19.68
CA THR A 179 -11.05 -12.44 -20.61
C THR A 179 -10.15 -13.50 -21.25
N ALA A 180 -10.43 -14.77 -20.97
CA ALA A 180 -9.71 -15.88 -21.60
C ALA A 180 -9.99 -15.91 -23.12
N GLY A 181 -8.94 -16.12 -23.92
CA GLY A 181 -9.06 -16.18 -25.37
C GLY A 181 -7.71 -16.33 -26.07
N GLN A 182 -7.74 -16.46 -27.39
CA GLN A 182 -6.53 -16.60 -28.19
C GLN A 182 -5.61 -15.38 -28.08
N ASP A 183 -6.20 -14.18 -27.96
CA ASP A 183 -5.47 -12.90 -27.83
C ASP A 183 -5.07 -12.58 -26.37
N THR A 184 -5.27 -13.51 -25.44
CA THR A 184 -4.89 -13.33 -24.02
C THR A 184 -4.24 -14.64 -23.53
N PRO A 185 -3.03 -14.94 -24.01
CA PRO A 185 -2.36 -16.20 -23.70
C PRO A 185 -2.03 -16.31 -22.21
N ILE A 186 -1.96 -17.56 -21.74
CA ILE A 186 -1.42 -17.87 -20.42
C ILE A 186 0.08 -18.06 -20.53
N PHE A 187 0.83 -17.17 -19.89
CA PHE A 187 2.27 -17.21 -19.78
C PHE A 187 2.70 -18.15 -18.67
N LEU A 188 3.78 -18.90 -18.91
CA LEU A 188 4.34 -19.89 -17.98
C LEU A 188 5.84 -19.62 -17.78
N PRO A 189 6.43 -20.02 -16.64
CA PRO A 189 7.88 -19.93 -16.43
C PRO A 189 8.72 -20.70 -17.47
N SER A 190 8.12 -21.63 -18.22
CA SER A 190 8.76 -22.39 -19.29
C SER A 190 8.75 -21.69 -20.66
N ASP A 191 8.06 -20.54 -20.78
CA ASP A 191 8.11 -19.71 -21.97
C ASP A 191 9.51 -19.09 -22.17
N PRO A 192 9.84 -18.57 -23.37
CA PRO A 192 11.12 -17.89 -23.58
C PRO A 192 11.39 -16.81 -22.52
N PRO A 193 12.65 -16.62 -22.07
CA PRO A 193 12.94 -15.78 -20.90
C PRO A 193 12.38 -14.36 -20.95
N LEU A 194 12.45 -13.69 -22.10
CA LEU A 194 11.89 -12.34 -22.27
C LEU A 194 10.36 -12.32 -22.32
N THR A 195 9.74 -13.37 -22.85
CA THR A 195 8.28 -13.56 -22.87
C THR A 195 7.75 -13.70 -21.44
N TRP A 196 8.36 -14.57 -20.64
CA TRP A 196 8.00 -14.72 -19.22
C TRP A 196 8.27 -13.45 -18.42
N LEU A 197 9.43 -12.81 -18.65
CA LEU A 197 9.78 -11.56 -17.97
C LEU A 197 8.78 -10.44 -18.25
N LEU A 198 8.35 -10.26 -19.50
CA LEU A 198 7.35 -9.25 -19.85
C LEU A 198 6.00 -9.51 -19.15
N ALA A 199 5.57 -10.77 -19.05
CA ALA A 199 4.35 -11.11 -18.31
C ALA A 199 4.45 -10.71 -16.83
N LYS A 200 5.59 -10.96 -16.18
CA LYS A 200 5.86 -10.51 -14.81
C LYS A 200 5.87 -8.98 -14.70
N ILE A 201 6.48 -8.27 -15.64
CA ILE A 201 6.49 -6.80 -15.68
C ILE A 201 5.05 -6.25 -15.71
N TRP A 202 4.15 -6.84 -16.51
CA TRP A 202 2.75 -6.44 -16.54
C TRP A 202 2.03 -6.66 -15.21
N VAL A 203 2.32 -7.76 -14.51
CA VAL A 203 1.80 -7.97 -13.14
C VAL A 203 2.33 -6.90 -12.20
N ARG A 204 3.62 -6.57 -12.28
CA ARG A 204 4.23 -5.53 -11.45
C ARG A 204 3.69 -4.13 -11.75
N GLN A 205 3.35 -3.84 -13.00
CA GLN A 205 2.68 -2.59 -13.35
C GLN A 205 1.28 -2.49 -12.75
N ALA A 206 0.51 -3.58 -12.84
CA ALA A 206 -0.82 -3.65 -12.23
C ALA A 206 -0.75 -3.53 -10.70
N GLU A 207 0.24 -4.17 -10.08
CA GLU A 207 0.57 -3.99 -8.66
C GLU A 207 0.83 -2.52 -8.33
N PHE A 208 1.62 -1.79 -9.13
CA PHE A 208 1.86 -0.35 -8.91
C PHE A 208 0.54 0.45 -8.89
N GLN A 209 -0.36 0.21 -9.85
CA GLN A 209 -1.62 0.98 -9.92
C GLN A 209 -2.53 0.68 -8.71
N ALA A 210 -2.65 -0.58 -8.33
CA ALA A 210 -3.45 -1.00 -7.18
C ALA A 210 -2.81 -0.54 -5.85
N PHE A 211 -1.49 -0.63 -5.75
CA PHE A 211 -0.70 -0.19 -4.63
C PHE A 211 -0.92 1.30 -4.33
N GLU A 212 -0.56 2.18 -5.27
CA GLU A 212 -0.61 3.63 -5.05
C GLU A 212 -2.04 4.14 -4.92
N GLY A 213 -2.94 3.70 -5.81
CA GLY A 213 -4.31 4.21 -5.85
C GLY A 213 -5.20 3.66 -4.72
N LEU A 214 -4.98 2.42 -4.30
CA LEU A 214 -5.89 1.72 -3.39
C LEU A 214 -5.25 1.46 -2.02
N SER A 215 -4.16 0.70 -1.99
CA SER A 215 -3.55 0.28 -0.72
C SER A 215 -2.96 1.45 0.05
N HIS A 216 -2.36 2.40 -0.66
CA HIS A 216 -1.80 3.64 -0.14
C HIS A 216 -2.89 4.72 -0.07
N LEU A 217 -3.19 5.42 -1.17
CA LEU A 217 -4.08 6.59 -1.15
C LEU A 217 -5.46 6.35 -0.51
N LEU A 218 -6.25 5.39 -1.03
CA LEU A 218 -7.63 5.23 -0.56
C LEU A 218 -7.71 4.65 0.86
N ARG A 219 -6.95 3.59 1.13
CA ARG A 219 -7.09 2.77 2.35
C ARG A 219 -6.24 3.23 3.53
N THR A 220 -5.37 4.24 3.34
CA THR A 220 -4.73 4.96 4.45
C THR A 220 -5.17 6.42 4.45
N HIS A 221 -4.67 7.24 3.52
CA HIS A 221 -4.88 8.69 3.52
C HIS A 221 -6.36 9.09 3.59
N LEU A 222 -7.15 8.71 2.57
CA LEU A 222 -8.53 9.15 2.46
C LEU A 222 -9.42 8.55 3.55
N LEU A 223 -9.06 7.35 4.03
CA LEU A 223 -9.75 6.68 5.12
C LEU A 223 -9.53 7.41 6.44
N ILE A 224 -8.28 7.73 6.80
CA ILE A 224 -7.94 8.42 8.05
C ILE A 224 -8.45 9.85 8.07
N GLU A 225 -8.47 10.54 6.93
CA GLU A 225 -9.03 11.89 6.84
C GLU A 225 -10.49 11.98 7.29
N VAL A 226 -11.31 10.95 7.05
CA VAL A 226 -12.68 10.89 7.59
C VAL A 226 -12.68 10.98 9.12
N PHE A 227 -11.78 10.24 9.76
CA PHE A 227 -11.63 10.25 11.22
C PHE A 227 -11.04 11.57 11.72
N CYS A 228 -10.13 12.21 10.97
CA CYS A 228 -9.64 13.55 11.28
C CYS A 228 -10.79 14.56 11.34
N VAL A 229 -11.59 14.63 10.28
CA VAL A 229 -12.69 15.60 10.16
C VAL A 229 -13.74 15.37 11.24
N SER A 230 -14.17 14.13 11.47
CA SER A 230 -15.16 13.83 12.51
C SER A 230 -14.63 14.13 13.92
N THR A 231 -13.38 13.77 14.22
CA THR A 231 -12.77 14.02 15.54
C THR A 231 -12.76 15.51 15.87
N LEU A 232 -12.36 16.36 14.91
CA LEU A 232 -12.35 17.82 15.09
C LEU A 232 -13.75 18.44 15.18
N ARG A 233 -14.76 17.82 14.56
CA ARG A 233 -16.15 18.33 14.57
C ARG A 233 -16.94 17.93 15.80
N GLN A 234 -16.73 16.72 16.30
CA GLN A 234 -17.65 16.09 17.25
C GLN A 234 -17.06 15.88 18.65
N LEU A 235 -15.74 15.81 18.80
CA LEU A 235 -15.10 15.54 20.09
C LEU A 235 -14.36 16.78 20.60
N PRO A 236 -14.71 17.33 21.77
CA PRO A 236 -13.98 18.46 22.34
C PRO A 236 -12.59 18.03 22.84
N ALA A 237 -11.66 18.98 22.93
CA ALA A 237 -10.27 18.70 23.31
C ALA A 237 -10.09 18.02 24.69
N VAL A 238 -11.07 18.14 25.57
CA VAL A 238 -11.09 17.48 26.89
C VAL A 238 -11.49 16.01 26.82
N HIS A 239 -12.18 15.58 25.75
CA HIS A 239 -12.71 14.23 25.60
C HIS A 239 -11.58 13.19 25.53
N PRO A 240 -11.64 12.07 26.26
CA PRO A 240 -10.57 11.08 26.29
C PRO A 240 -10.27 10.50 24.91
N ILE A 241 -11.30 10.28 24.07
CA ILE A 241 -11.09 9.80 22.70
C ILE A 241 -10.43 10.86 21.80
N TYR A 242 -10.71 12.16 21.99
CA TYR A 242 -9.97 13.21 21.28
C TYR A 242 -8.48 13.15 21.64
N LYS A 243 -8.18 13.10 22.93
CA LYS A 243 -6.81 13.04 23.46
C LYS A 243 -6.05 11.81 22.95
N LEU A 244 -6.72 10.66 22.90
CA LEU A 244 -6.14 9.42 22.38
C LEU A 244 -5.88 9.49 20.87
N MET A 245 -6.82 10.03 20.10
CA MET A 245 -6.73 10.03 18.64
C MET A 245 -5.84 11.11 18.06
N THR A 246 -5.78 12.29 18.68
CA THR A 246 -5.11 13.48 18.11
C THR A 246 -3.66 13.24 17.66
N PRO A 247 -2.79 12.56 18.44
CA PRO A 247 -1.43 12.23 17.98
C PRO A 247 -1.38 11.40 16.70
N HIS A 248 -2.42 10.60 16.43
CA HIS A 248 -2.52 9.72 15.26
C HIS A 248 -3.20 10.38 14.04
N LEU A 249 -3.62 11.64 14.18
CA LEU A 249 -4.28 12.42 13.13
C LEU A 249 -3.46 13.63 12.68
N ARG A 250 -2.29 13.83 13.30
CA ARG A 250 -1.39 14.96 13.04
C ARG A 250 -1.05 15.04 11.55
N TYR A 251 -1.23 16.23 10.99
CA TYR A 251 -0.95 16.60 9.59
C TYR A 251 -1.68 15.87 8.48
N THR A 252 -2.48 14.82 8.77
CA THR A 252 -3.16 14.06 7.72
C THR A 252 -4.06 14.94 6.84
N LEU A 253 -4.69 15.97 7.42
CA LEU A 253 -5.47 16.94 6.65
C LEU A 253 -4.61 17.79 5.70
N GLU A 254 -3.45 18.28 6.13
CA GLU A 254 -2.56 19.05 5.26
C GLU A 254 -1.99 18.18 4.14
N ILE A 255 -1.44 17.01 4.45
CA ILE A 255 -0.84 16.16 3.42
C ILE A 255 -1.87 15.69 2.40
N ASN A 256 -3.09 15.35 2.82
CA ASN A 256 -4.14 14.99 1.87
C ASN A 256 -4.59 16.17 1.02
N CYS A 257 -4.62 17.38 1.58
CA CYS A 257 -4.90 18.59 0.80
C CYS A 257 -3.80 18.87 -0.24
N ARG A 258 -2.53 18.67 0.12
CA ARG A 258 -1.40 18.73 -0.82
C ARG A 258 -1.48 17.63 -1.87
N GLY A 259 -1.83 16.40 -1.48
CA GLY A 259 -2.06 15.28 -2.39
C GLY A 259 -3.14 15.61 -3.42
N ARG A 260 -4.28 16.14 -2.99
CA ARG A 260 -5.36 16.59 -3.89
C ARG A 260 -4.93 17.67 -4.88
N THR A 261 -4.10 18.62 -4.46
CA THR A 261 -3.73 19.78 -5.29
C THR A 261 -2.50 19.55 -6.17
N GLN A 262 -1.53 18.78 -5.68
CA GLN A 262 -0.20 18.64 -6.30
C GLN A 262 0.05 17.24 -6.87
N LEU A 263 -0.63 16.20 -6.37
CA LEU A 263 -0.40 14.81 -6.80
C LEU A 263 -1.49 14.32 -7.76
N VAL A 264 -2.75 14.33 -7.32
CA VAL A 264 -3.87 13.70 -8.06
C VAL A 264 -4.77 14.69 -8.83
N SER A 265 -4.46 15.99 -8.79
CA SER A 265 -5.17 17.01 -9.58
C SER A 265 -4.90 16.86 -11.09
N SER A 266 -5.64 17.63 -11.90
CA SER A 266 -5.42 17.70 -13.36
C SER A 266 -4.05 18.24 -13.75
N GLU A 267 -3.39 18.98 -12.87
CA GLU A 267 -2.03 19.50 -13.06
C GLU A 267 -1.00 18.75 -12.19
N GLY A 268 -1.44 17.72 -11.48
CA GLY A 268 -0.65 16.99 -10.51
C GLY A 268 0.40 16.10 -11.14
N VAL A 269 1.21 15.46 -10.30
CA VAL A 269 2.28 14.59 -10.77
C VAL A 269 1.75 13.24 -11.30
N PHE A 270 0.70 12.69 -10.68
CA PHE A 270 0.20 11.35 -11.00
C PHE A 270 -0.33 11.25 -12.45
N ILE A 271 -1.04 12.27 -12.93
CA ILE A 271 -1.53 12.35 -14.32
C ILE A 271 -0.39 12.51 -15.35
N LYS A 272 0.81 12.91 -14.91
CA LYS A 272 1.97 13.08 -15.80
C LYS A 272 2.80 11.81 -15.97
N VAL A 273 2.57 10.78 -15.15
CA VAL A 273 3.50 9.63 -15.05
C VAL A 273 2.81 8.27 -15.04
N ALA A 274 1.65 8.12 -14.40
CA ALA A 274 1.03 6.80 -14.20
C ALA A 274 0.00 6.43 -15.27
N SER A 275 -0.13 5.12 -15.56
CA SER A 275 -1.13 4.59 -16.51
C SER A 275 -2.57 4.88 -16.10
N THR A 276 -2.87 4.89 -14.80
CA THR A 276 -4.22 5.24 -14.30
C THR A 276 -4.34 6.71 -13.91
N GLY A 277 -3.48 7.60 -14.41
CA GLY A 277 -3.60 9.03 -14.18
C GLY A 277 -4.96 9.61 -14.63
N GLY A 278 -5.42 10.67 -13.94
CA GLY A 278 -6.66 11.35 -14.29
C GLY A 278 -7.92 10.51 -13.97
N GLU A 279 -8.79 10.32 -14.96
CA GLU A 279 -10.07 9.60 -14.79
C GLU A 279 -9.87 8.16 -14.31
N GLY A 280 -8.81 7.48 -14.76
CA GLY A 280 -8.51 6.10 -14.37
C GLY A 280 -8.43 5.91 -12.85
N LEU A 281 -7.73 6.81 -12.15
CA LEU A 281 -7.56 6.78 -10.70
C LEU A 281 -8.89 6.97 -9.99
N VAL A 282 -9.71 7.90 -10.48
CA VAL A 282 -11.04 8.16 -9.92
C VAL A 282 -11.93 6.93 -10.03
N VAL A 283 -11.98 6.30 -11.22
CA VAL A 283 -12.75 5.06 -11.44
C VAL A 283 -12.24 3.93 -10.56
N LEU A 284 -10.92 3.77 -10.46
CA LEU A 284 -10.27 2.75 -9.64
C LEU A 284 -10.62 2.92 -8.15
N CYS A 285 -10.42 4.11 -7.59
CA CYS A 285 -10.78 4.40 -6.20
C CYS A 285 -12.28 4.26 -5.94
N GLN A 286 -13.15 4.61 -6.90
CA GLN A 286 -14.60 4.43 -6.76
C GLN A 286 -15.01 2.95 -6.72
N ARG A 287 -14.34 2.09 -7.49
CA ARG A 287 -14.58 0.64 -7.47
C ARG A 287 -14.17 0.04 -6.14
N GLU A 288 -12.95 0.33 -5.68
CA GLU A 288 -12.46 -0.18 -4.39
C GLU A 288 -13.31 0.34 -3.23
N TYR A 289 -13.73 1.61 -3.29
CA TYR A 289 -14.62 2.17 -2.29
C TYR A 289 -15.91 1.37 -2.16
N LYS A 290 -16.53 0.96 -3.28
CA LYS A 290 -17.76 0.16 -3.25
C LYS A 290 -17.57 -1.26 -2.72
N SER A 291 -16.35 -1.79 -2.71
CA SER A 291 -16.01 -3.11 -2.16
C SER A 291 -15.36 -3.04 -0.78
N LEU A 292 -15.11 -1.84 -0.25
CA LEU A 292 -14.46 -1.64 1.04
C LEU A 292 -15.36 -2.15 2.17
N THR A 293 -14.78 -2.94 3.07
CA THR A 293 -15.45 -3.38 4.29
C THR A 293 -14.61 -3.01 5.51
N TYR A 294 -15.26 -2.62 6.60
CA TYR A 294 -14.66 -2.39 7.91
C TYR A 294 -13.92 -3.63 8.41
N ARG A 295 -14.46 -4.82 8.11
CA ARG A 295 -13.79 -6.10 8.41
C ARG A 295 -12.42 -6.22 7.73
N SER A 296 -12.29 -5.78 6.47
CA SER A 296 -11.00 -5.79 5.74
C SER A 296 -9.97 -4.76 6.24
N LEU A 297 -10.34 -3.94 7.22
CA LEU A 297 -9.44 -2.99 7.90
C LEU A 297 -8.84 -3.57 9.18
N GLN A 298 -9.31 -4.75 9.60
CA GLN A 298 -8.84 -5.44 10.81
C GLN A 298 -7.84 -6.54 10.40
N PRO A 299 -6.54 -6.40 10.71
CA PRO A 299 -5.49 -7.30 10.20
C PRO A 299 -5.78 -8.78 10.44
N ASN A 300 -6.18 -9.14 11.66
CA ASN A 300 -6.53 -10.51 12.04
C ASN A 300 -7.62 -11.12 11.13
N LEU A 301 -8.63 -10.33 10.79
CA LEU A 301 -9.75 -10.78 9.97
C LEU A 301 -9.38 -10.79 8.49
N ASP A 302 -8.65 -9.78 8.01
CA ASP A 302 -8.18 -9.71 6.61
C ASP A 302 -7.29 -10.90 6.24
N PHE A 303 -6.28 -11.24 7.05
CA PHE A 303 -5.42 -12.40 6.79
C PHE A 303 -6.19 -13.73 6.81
N HIS A 304 -7.18 -13.83 7.70
CA HIS A 304 -8.06 -15.00 7.78
C HIS A 304 -8.93 -15.12 6.53
N ASP A 305 -9.60 -14.03 6.13
CA ASP A 305 -10.54 -14.01 5.00
C ASP A 305 -9.82 -14.24 3.66
N ARG A 306 -8.57 -13.75 3.52
CA ARG A 306 -7.69 -14.09 2.39
C ARG A 306 -7.15 -15.51 2.45
N GLY A 307 -7.26 -16.21 3.58
CA GLY A 307 -6.79 -17.59 3.74
C GLY A 307 -5.26 -17.73 3.80
N VAL A 308 -4.54 -16.67 4.19
CA VAL A 308 -3.06 -16.60 4.15
C VAL A 308 -2.39 -16.74 5.52
N THR A 309 -3.15 -17.10 6.56
CA THR A 309 -2.66 -17.22 7.94
C THR A 309 -1.53 -18.23 8.08
N LYS A 310 -1.52 -19.29 7.26
CA LYS A 310 -0.52 -20.37 7.29
C LYS A 310 0.70 -20.12 6.39
N LEU A 311 0.67 -19.10 5.53
CA LEU A 311 1.75 -18.83 4.60
C LEU A 311 3.00 -18.38 5.35
N LYS A 312 4.13 -19.04 5.09
CA LYS A 312 5.42 -18.79 5.75
C LYS A 312 6.17 -17.64 5.08
N GLY A 313 7.12 -17.05 5.80
CA GLY A 313 7.93 -15.94 5.26
C GLY A 313 7.12 -14.68 4.96
N TYR A 314 5.94 -14.54 5.56
CA TYR A 314 5.04 -13.40 5.39
C TYR A 314 5.27 -12.42 6.55
N TYR A 315 6.38 -11.68 6.51
CA TYR A 315 6.82 -10.79 7.57
C TYR A 315 5.83 -9.65 7.82
N TYR A 316 5.25 -9.06 6.76
CA TYR A 316 4.17 -8.07 6.91
C TYR A 316 3.03 -8.59 7.79
N LYS A 317 2.60 -9.84 7.60
CA LYS A 317 1.55 -10.46 8.42
C LYS A 317 2.00 -10.58 9.87
N GLU A 318 3.14 -11.23 10.10
CA GLU A 318 3.60 -11.49 11.47
C GLU A 318 3.80 -10.20 12.27
N ASP A 319 4.42 -9.21 11.65
CA ASP A 319 4.74 -7.94 12.30
C ASP A 319 3.48 -7.08 12.48
N SER A 320 2.56 -7.08 11.50
CA SER A 320 1.27 -6.40 11.63
C SER A 320 0.46 -6.93 12.81
N LEU A 321 0.45 -8.25 13.02
CA LEU A 321 -0.29 -8.85 14.14
C LEU A 321 0.32 -8.48 15.50
N MET A 322 1.65 -8.46 15.61
CA MET A 322 2.32 -8.03 16.84
C MET A 322 2.04 -6.56 17.18
N VAL A 323 2.09 -5.68 16.17
CA VAL A 323 1.79 -4.25 16.34
C VAL A 323 0.31 -4.04 16.64
N TRP A 324 -0.58 -4.75 15.96
CA TRP A 324 -2.03 -4.75 16.22
C TRP A 324 -2.32 -5.11 17.68
N ASP A 325 -1.75 -6.20 18.20
CA ASP A 325 -1.98 -6.64 19.57
C ASP A 325 -1.49 -5.60 20.61
N ALA A 326 -0.37 -4.93 20.32
CA ALA A 326 0.15 -3.85 21.16
C ALA A 326 -0.80 -2.64 21.18
N ILE A 327 -1.27 -2.19 20.01
CA ILE A 327 -2.25 -1.09 19.87
C ILE A 327 -3.57 -1.46 20.54
N HIS A 328 -4.12 -2.64 20.24
CA HIS A 328 -5.39 -3.10 20.78
C HIS A 328 -5.37 -3.18 22.30
N SER A 329 -4.28 -3.69 22.88
CA SER A 329 -4.13 -3.71 24.33
C SER A 329 -4.00 -2.31 24.94
N PHE A 330 -3.31 -1.38 24.28
CA PHE A 330 -3.21 0.01 24.75
C PHE A 330 -4.57 0.70 24.73
N VAL A 331 -5.27 0.63 23.60
CA VAL A 331 -6.61 1.19 23.43
C VAL A 331 -7.59 0.56 24.41
N SER A 332 -7.55 -0.76 24.61
CA SER A 332 -8.39 -1.45 25.60
C SER A 332 -8.19 -0.91 27.01
N GLY A 333 -6.94 -0.68 27.42
CA GLY A 333 -6.62 -0.07 28.70
C GLY A 333 -7.15 1.37 28.81
N MET A 334 -6.96 2.18 27.76
CA MET A 334 -7.41 3.57 27.73
C MET A 334 -8.94 3.67 27.76
N VAL A 335 -9.65 2.90 26.94
CA VAL A 335 -11.12 2.88 26.94
C VAL A 335 -11.65 2.39 28.28
N SER A 336 -11.07 1.34 28.85
CA SER A 336 -11.50 0.82 30.16
C SER A 336 -11.23 1.78 31.32
N LEU A 337 -10.25 2.69 31.18
CA LEU A 337 -9.97 3.72 32.17
C LEU A 337 -11.06 4.80 32.21
N TYR A 338 -11.64 5.14 31.06
CA TYR A 338 -12.61 6.24 30.93
C TYR A 338 -14.06 5.80 30.80
N TYR A 339 -14.31 4.54 30.41
CA TYR A 339 -15.64 3.95 30.29
C TYR A 339 -15.73 2.68 31.16
N ALA A 340 -16.51 2.76 32.25
CA ALA A 340 -16.66 1.66 33.20
C ALA A 340 -17.43 0.47 32.61
N GLY A 341 -18.32 0.72 31.65
CA GLY A 341 -19.14 -0.29 31.00
C GLY A 341 -19.74 0.19 29.67
N ASP A 342 -20.47 -0.71 29.02
CA ASP A 342 -21.06 -0.49 27.70
C ASP A 342 -22.14 0.61 27.72
N ASP A 343 -22.88 0.74 28.83
CA ASP A 343 -23.90 1.78 29.01
C ASP A 343 -23.30 3.20 28.92
N GLU A 344 -22.07 3.42 29.41
CA GLU A 344 -21.42 4.73 29.33
C GLU A 344 -21.01 5.08 27.89
N VAL A 345 -20.59 4.09 27.10
CA VAL A 345 -20.31 4.27 25.66
C VAL A 345 -21.60 4.63 24.92
N LEU A 346 -22.70 3.92 25.21
CA LEU A 346 -23.99 4.17 24.58
C LEU A 346 -24.56 5.56 24.92
N GLN A 347 -24.35 6.03 26.15
CA GLN A 347 -24.89 7.30 26.64
C GLN A 347 -24.03 8.52 26.26
N ASP A 348 -22.80 8.33 25.78
CA ASP A 348 -21.90 9.40 25.37
C ASP A 348 -22.36 10.05 24.06
N SER A 349 -23.10 11.15 24.16
CA SER A 349 -23.68 11.82 23.00
C SER A 349 -22.65 12.37 22.01
N GLU A 350 -21.45 12.75 22.48
CA GLU A 350 -20.37 13.28 21.65
C GLU A 350 -19.74 12.14 20.84
N LEU A 351 -19.48 11.01 21.48
CA LEU A 351 -19.01 9.80 20.82
C LEU A 351 -20.04 9.26 19.81
N GLN A 352 -21.33 9.28 20.16
CA GLN A 352 -22.38 8.87 19.23
C GLN A 352 -22.51 9.83 18.03
N ALA A 353 -22.26 11.13 18.22
CA ALA A 353 -22.21 12.08 17.11
C ALA A 353 -20.98 11.84 16.23
N TRP A 354 -19.83 11.54 16.82
CA TRP A 354 -18.59 11.19 16.13
C TRP A 354 -18.74 9.99 15.19
N ILE A 355 -19.30 8.87 15.68
CA ILE A 355 -19.51 7.69 14.83
C ILE A 355 -20.56 7.90 13.74
N ARG A 356 -21.61 8.69 14.01
CA ARG A 356 -22.60 9.07 12.99
C ARG A 356 -21.97 9.93 11.89
N ASP A 357 -21.16 10.93 12.23
CA ASP A 357 -20.48 11.77 11.24
C ASP A 357 -19.52 10.93 10.38
N ILE A 358 -18.81 9.97 10.99
CA ILE A 358 -17.95 9.01 10.26
C ILE A 358 -18.76 8.17 9.26
N THR A 359 -19.86 7.56 9.71
CA THR A 359 -20.59 6.57 8.91
C THR A 359 -21.59 7.18 7.93
N GLN A 360 -22.17 8.33 8.25
CA GLN A 360 -23.23 8.96 7.45
C GLN A 360 -22.68 10.05 6.53
N GLU A 361 -21.64 10.77 6.95
CA GLU A 361 -21.03 11.83 6.14
C GLU A 361 -19.70 11.38 5.51
N GLY A 362 -18.78 10.84 6.31
CA GLY A 362 -17.46 10.43 5.84
C GLY A 362 -17.51 9.24 4.87
N PHE A 363 -18.01 8.11 5.35
CA PHE A 363 -18.26 6.89 4.58
C PHE A 363 -19.70 6.86 4.04
N ALA A 364 -20.08 7.90 3.29
CA ALA A 364 -21.35 7.92 2.58
C ALA A 364 -21.31 7.04 1.30
N ASP A 365 -22.44 6.44 0.92
CA ASP A 365 -22.58 5.67 -0.33
C ASP A 365 -21.65 4.45 -0.47
N VAL A 366 -21.26 3.84 0.66
CA VAL A 366 -20.42 2.62 0.69
C VAL A 366 -21.27 1.41 1.03
N PRO A 367 -21.72 0.62 0.04
CA PRO A 367 -22.54 -0.54 0.32
C PRO A 367 -21.73 -1.56 1.13
N ASN A 368 -22.36 -2.14 2.16
CA ASN A 368 -21.78 -3.22 2.97
C ASN A 368 -20.47 -2.86 3.71
N PHE A 369 -20.20 -1.57 3.99
CA PHE A 369 -19.02 -1.21 4.77
C PHE A 369 -19.01 -1.91 6.14
N GLY A 370 -20.17 -2.09 6.77
CA GLY A 370 -20.30 -2.93 7.96
C GLY A 370 -19.78 -2.29 9.26
N LEU A 371 -19.45 -0.99 9.24
CA LEU A 371 -19.29 -0.20 10.46
C LEU A 371 -20.66 0.35 10.89
N ALA A 372 -21.04 0.10 12.13
CA ALA A 372 -22.31 0.60 12.69
C ALA A 372 -22.26 2.11 12.92
N SER A 373 -23.41 2.78 12.74
CA SER A 373 -23.56 4.22 13.01
C SER A 373 -23.87 4.56 14.46
N GLU A 374 -23.83 3.57 15.35
CA GLU A 374 -24.03 3.68 16.80
C GLU A 374 -23.05 2.71 17.46
N LEU A 375 -22.40 3.16 18.53
CA LEU A 375 -21.50 2.33 19.33
C LEU A 375 -22.24 1.88 20.58
N THR A 376 -22.38 0.58 20.77
CA THR A 376 -23.19 -0.01 21.85
C THR A 376 -22.35 -0.67 22.93
N SER A 377 -21.06 -0.89 22.68
CA SER A 377 -20.16 -1.56 23.63
C SER A 377 -18.75 -0.98 23.60
N ARG A 378 -18.02 -1.22 24.70
CA ARG A 378 -16.58 -0.89 24.76
C ARG A 378 -15.77 -1.66 23.74
N GLU A 379 -16.13 -2.90 23.43
CA GLU A 379 -15.39 -3.72 22.46
C GLU A 379 -15.47 -3.14 21.05
N GLU A 380 -16.64 -2.62 20.64
CA GLU A 380 -16.81 -1.92 19.37
C GLU A 380 -15.95 -0.66 19.30
N LEU A 381 -15.95 0.14 20.38
CA LEU A 381 -15.11 1.34 20.48
C LEU A 381 -13.62 1.00 20.45
N ILE A 382 -13.19 0.00 21.23
CA ILE A 382 -11.80 -0.47 21.28
C ILE A 382 -11.34 -0.93 19.90
N THR A 383 -12.15 -1.75 19.22
CA THR A 383 -11.81 -2.26 17.89
C THR A 383 -11.72 -1.12 16.89
N LEU A 384 -12.67 -0.17 16.89
CA LEU A 384 -12.67 0.97 15.99
C LEU A 384 -11.43 1.86 16.18
N LEU A 385 -11.14 2.26 17.41
CA LEU A 385 -9.96 3.08 17.69
C LEU A 385 -8.66 2.35 17.34
N SER A 386 -8.58 1.03 17.58
CA SER A 386 -7.44 0.22 17.20
C SER A 386 -7.25 0.17 15.68
N VAL A 387 -8.33 0.07 14.90
CA VAL A 387 -8.30 0.18 13.43
C VAL A 387 -7.73 1.52 12.99
N VAL A 388 -8.22 2.63 13.54
CA VAL A 388 -7.77 3.96 13.10
C VAL A 388 -6.30 4.18 13.44
N ILE A 389 -5.87 3.84 14.66
CA ILE A 389 -4.47 3.97 15.08
C ILE A 389 -3.57 3.06 14.25
N PHE A 390 -3.97 1.80 14.02
CA PHE A 390 -3.19 0.87 13.19
C PHE A 390 -3.06 1.37 11.75
N ILE A 391 -4.13 1.92 11.16
CA ILE A 391 -4.06 2.39 9.78
C ILE A 391 -3.19 3.65 9.66
N ALA A 392 -3.37 4.61 10.56
CA ALA A 392 -2.64 5.88 10.54
C ALA A 392 -1.13 5.71 10.79
N SER A 393 -0.74 4.63 11.46
CA SER A 393 0.66 4.31 11.77
C SER A 393 1.18 3.13 10.95
N ALA A 394 0.92 1.91 11.40
CA ALA A 394 1.49 0.68 10.89
C ALA A 394 1.13 0.39 9.43
N GLN A 395 -0.15 0.48 9.07
CA GLN A 395 -0.57 0.21 7.70
C GLN A 395 0.06 1.21 6.73
N HIS A 396 0.01 2.51 7.06
CA HIS A 396 0.63 3.55 6.26
C HIS A 396 2.13 3.31 6.11
N ALA A 397 2.86 3.07 7.21
CA ALA A 397 4.29 2.77 7.18
C ALA A 397 4.63 1.57 6.28
N ALA A 398 3.86 0.47 6.38
CA ALA A 398 4.06 -0.72 5.56
C ALA A 398 3.83 -0.48 4.06
N THR A 399 2.96 0.46 3.69
CA THR A 399 2.68 0.81 2.29
C THR A 399 3.38 2.09 1.82
N ASN A 400 4.13 2.79 2.66
CA ASN A 400 4.77 4.06 2.29
C ASN A 400 6.29 3.97 2.35
N ASN A 401 6.85 3.48 3.46
CA ASN A 401 8.29 3.58 3.74
C ASN A 401 9.14 2.74 2.77
N GLY A 402 8.56 1.72 2.15
CA GLY A 402 9.19 0.88 1.15
C GLY A 402 9.02 1.35 -0.30
N GLN A 403 8.33 2.46 -0.58
CA GLN A 403 8.07 2.89 -1.97
C GLN A 403 9.37 2.98 -2.78
N PHE A 404 10.35 3.74 -2.32
CA PHE A 404 11.63 3.86 -3.03
C PHE A 404 12.40 2.54 -3.09
N ASP A 405 12.40 1.77 -2.01
CA ASP A 405 13.07 0.46 -1.94
C ASP A 405 12.65 -0.48 -3.08
N TRP A 406 11.35 -0.53 -3.38
CA TRP A 406 10.77 -1.47 -4.35
C TRP A 406 10.53 -0.85 -5.73
N CYS A 407 10.29 0.45 -5.81
CA CYS A 407 9.92 1.15 -7.05
C CYS A 407 11.07 1.93 -7.68
N ALA A 408 12.20 2.14 -6.99
CA ALA A 408 13.34 2.81 -7.60
C ALA A 408 13.84 2.08 -8.86
N TRP A 409 13.83 0.74 -8.84
CA TRP A 409 14.17 -0.06 -10.01
C TRP A 409 12.93 -0.22 -10.88
N VAL A 410 12.69 0.77 -11.74
CA VAL A 410 11.45 0.90 -12.53
C VAL A 410 11.05 -0.36 -13.30
N PRO A 411 11.94 -1.19 -13.89
CA PRO A 411 11.52 -2.45 -14.51
C PRO A 411 10.82 -3.43 -13.54
N ASN A 412 11.10 -3.35 -12.24
CA ASN A 412 10.43 -4.15 -11.21
C ASN A 412 9.05 -3.61 -10.83
N THR A 413 8.74 -2.33 -11.03
CA THR A 413 7.46 -1.74 -10.57
C THR A 413 7.01 -0.57 -11.46
N PRO A 414 6.93 -0.72 -12.79
CA PRO A 414 6.79 0.42 -13.67
C PRO A 414 5.45 1.13 -13.45
N CYS A 415 5.48 2.45 -13.30
CA CYS A 415 4.26 3.24 -13.11
C CYS A 415 3.36 3.30 -14.35
N THR A 416 3.89 2.99 -15.54
CA THR A 416 3.16 3.03 -16.80
C THR A 416 3.69 2.05 -17.84
N MET A 417 2.87 1.74 -18.83
CA MET A 417 3.25 0.99 -20.04
C MET A 417 2.79 1.76 -21.29
N ARG A 418 3.69 1.93 -22.26
CA ARG A 418 3.49 2.70 -23.51
C ARG A 418 3.07 1.87 -24.71
N CYS A 419 3.05 0.54 -24.57
CA CYS A 419 2.53 -0.40 -25.55
C CYS A 419 1.45 -1.28 -24.90
N PRO A 420 0.50 -1.82 -25.66
CA PRO A 420 -0.52 -2.73 -25.13
C PRO A 420 0.11 -4.05 -24.67
N PRO A 421 -0.59 -4.82 -23.80
CA PRO A 421 -0.21 -6.19 -23.50
C PRO A 421 -0.01 -7.04 -24.77
N PRO A 422 0.95 -7.97 -24.77
CA PRO A 422 1.14 -8.87 -25.90
C PRO A 422 -0.08 -9.79 -26.08
N THR A 423 -0.55 -9.94 -27.32
CA THR A 423 -1.68 -10.80 -27.69
C THR A 423 -1.25 -12.21 -28.10
N ASP A 424 0.05 -12.44 -28.28
CA ASP A 424 0.66 -13.75 -28.48
C ASP A 424 2.00 -13.85 -27.72
N LYS A 425 2.66 -15.00 -27.81
CA LYS A 425 3.96 -15.25 -27.16
C LYS A 425 5.16 -15.02 -28.08
N ASP A 426 4.90 -14.76 -29.36
CA ASP A 426 5.91 -14.73 -30.41
C ASP A 426 6.49 -13.31 -30.55
N GLY A 427 7.74 -13.22 -31.02
CA GLY A 427 8.36 -11.92 -31.33
C GLY A 427 8.67 -11.01 -30.12
N ILE A 428 8.42 -11.45 -28.88
CA ILE A 428 8.82 -10.70 -27.68
C ILE A 428 10.35 -10.63 -27.61
N ASN A 429 10.88 -9.41 -27.72
CA ASN A 429 12.30 -9.12 -27.74
C ASN A 429 12.61 -7.88 -26.89
N MET A 430 13.90 -7.58 -26.71
CA MET A 430 14.34 -6.46 -25.88
C MET A 430 13.79 -5.11 -26.36
N GLU A 431 13.75 -4.89 -27.69
CA GLU A 431 13.26 -3.65 -28.28
C GLU A 431 11.80 -3.40 -27.91
N LEU A 432 10.94 -4.42 -28.01
CA LEU A 432 9.54 -4.31 -27.61
C LEU A 432 9.39 -4.00 -26.12
N ILE A 433 10.17 -4.67 -25.25
CA ILE A 433 10.10 -4.43 -23.80
C ILE A 433 10.52 -3.00 -23.48
N MET A 434 11.64 -2.53 -24.02
CA MET A 434 12.12 -1.17 -23.79
C MET A 434 11.15 -0.10 -24.31
N LYS A 435 10.51 -0.36 -25.46
CA LYS A 435 9.45 0.49 -26.01
C LYS A 435 8.18 0.48 -25.14
N SER A 436 7.91 -0.63 -24.44
CA SER A 436 6.74 -0.79 -23.58
C SER A 436 6.95 -0.12 -22.22
N LEU A 437 8.12 -0.24 -21.61
CA LEU A 437 8.45 0.36 -20.31
C LEU A 437 8.39 1.89 -20.31
N PRO A 438 8.33 2.55 -19.13
CA PRO A 438 8.40 4.00 -19.03
C PRO A 438 9.61 4.58 -19.77
N ASP A 439 9.41 5.74 -20.39
CA ASP A 439 10.51 6.49 -20.99
C ASP A 439 11.47 7.05 -19.92
N ILE A 440 12.61 7.62 -20.33
CA ILE A 440 13.62 8.15 -19.39
C ILE A 440 13.02 9.20 -18.45
N SER A 441 12.15 10.07 -18.96
CA SER A 441 11.54 11.15 -18.17
C SER A 441 10.54 10.62 -17.14
N GLN A 442 9.71 9.65 -17.54
CA GLN A 442 8.76 8.97 -16.66
C GLN A 442 9.49 8.16 -15.58
N THR A 443 10.57 7.47 -15.96
CA THR A 443 11.46 6.73 -15.04
C THR A 443 12.03 7.67 -13.97
N CYS A 444 12.59 8.82 -14.36
CA CYS A 444 13.13 9.78 -13.40
C CYS A 444 12.04 10.36 -12.48
N LEU A 445 10.85 10.63 -13.01
CA LEU A 445 9.76 11.19 -12.24
C LEU A 445 9.23 10.19 -11.20
N GLU A 446 9.04 8.92 -11.58
CA GLU A 446 8.67 7.83 -10.66
C GLU A 446 9.68 7.70 -9.51
N MET A 447 10.98 7.65 -9.82
CA MET A 447 12.03 7.55 -8.81
C MET A 447 12.06 8.76 -7.86
N ALA A 448 11.87 9.98 -8.38
CA ALA A 448 11.86 11.19 -7.56
C ALA A 448 10.69 11.20 -6.57
N ILE A 449 9.50 10.82 -7.02
CA ILE A 449 8.28 10.79 -6.19
C ILE A 449 8.40 9.72 -5.13
N THR A 450 8.74 8.49 -5.53
CA THR A 450 8.82 7.35 -4.58
C THR A 450 9.90 7.61 -3.52
N TRP A 451 11.00 8.27 -3.87
CA TRP A 451 12.00 8.76 -2.90
C TRP A 451 11.43 9.84 -1.97
N HIS A 452 10.73 10.83 -2.53
CA HIS A 452 10.17 11.94 -1.77
C HIS A 452 9.12 11.47 -0.74
N LEU A 453 8.28 10.51 -1.12
CA LEU A 453 7.23 9.96 -0.27
C LEU A 453 7.75 8.98 0.79
N SER A 454 8.83 8.23 0.51
CA SER A 454 9.35 7.21 1.44
C SER A 454 10.42 7.71 2.41
N ARG A 455 10.79 9.00 2.36
CA ARG A 455 11.87 9.54 3.20
C ARG A 455 11.39 9.76 4.64
N THR A 456 12.33 9.70 5.58
CA THR A 456 12.08 10.13 6.96
C THR A 456 11.81 11.63 6.99
N GLN A 457 10.79 12.04 7.75
CA GLN A 457 10.44 13.43 7.95
C GLN A 457 11.31 14.07 9.05
N PRO A 458 11.63 15.38 8.97
CA PRO A 458 12.51 16.05 9.94
C PRO A 458 11.94 16.08 11.36
N ASP A 459 10.62 16.11 11.48
CA ASP A 459 9.86 16.14 12.73
C ASP A 459 9.03 14.85 12.95
N ALA A 460 9.50 13.73 12.40
CA ALA A 460 8.85 12.43 12.53
C ALA A 460 8.70 12.03 14.02
N ILE A 461 7.49 11.61 14.40
CA ILE A 461 7.19 11.14 15.77
C ILE A 461 6.88 9.64 15.71
N PRO A 462 7.78 8.76 16.22
CA PRO A 462 7.55 7.32 16.18
C PRO A 462 6.32 6.89 16.97
N LEU A 463 5.74 5.74 16.58
CA LEU A 463 4.55 5.17 17.21
C LEU A 463 4.72 5.05 18.73
N GLY A 464 3.74 5.58 19.47
CA GLY A 464 3.72 5.54 20.93
C GLY A 464 4.60 6.58 21.63
N GLN A 465 5.32 7.42 20.87
CA GLN A 465 5.93 8.64 21.40
C GLN A 465 4.91 9.77 21.32
N TYR A 466 4.68 10.49 22.42
CA TYR A 466 3.71 11.59 22.46
C TYR A 466 4.43 12.84 22.96
N VAL A 467 4.56 13.84 22.08
CA VAL A 467 5.26 15.10 22.38
C VAL A 467 4.36 16.01 23.20
N GLU A 468 3.08 16.07 22.85
CA GLU A 468 2.07 16.81 23.59
C GLU A 468 1.48 15.97 24.74
N GLU A 469 1.44 16.57 25.93
CA GLU A 469 0.87 15.95 27.13
C GLU A 469 -0.66 16.10 27.18
N TYR A 470 -1.38 15.42 26.29
CA TYR A 470 -2.84 15.40 26.30
C TYR A 470 -3.43 14.71 27.55
N PHE A 471 -2.74 13.67 28.03
CA PHE A 471 -3.08 12.94 29.24
C PHE A 471 -2.12 13.31 30.38
N THR A 472 -2.69 13.76 31.49
CA THR A 472 -1.97 14.18 32.70
C THR A 472 -2.24 13.25 33.87
N GLU A 473 -3.26 12.40 33.73
CA GLU A 473 -3.71 11.43 34.72
C GLU A 473 -2.66 10.31 34.88
N PRO A 474 -2.22 9.98 36.12
CA PRO A 474 -1.16 8.98 36.34
C PRO A 474 -1.45 7.62 35.72
N GLN A 475 -2.70 7.15 35.78
CA GLN A 475 -3.11 5.86 35.23
C GLN A 475 -2.99 5.82 33.70
N ALA A 476 -3.37 6.91 33.01
CA ALA A 476 -3.20 7.04 31.57
C ALA A 476 -1.72 7.06 31.18
N GLN A 477 -0.88 7.77 31.95
CA GLN A 477 0.57 7.80 31.73
C GLN A 477 1.23 6.42 31.94
N GLU A 478 0.74 5.62 32.89
CA GLU A 478 1.19 4.22 33.08
C GLU A 478 0.82 3.34 31.88
N LEU A 479 -0.39 3.49 31.32
CA LEU A 479 -0.80 2.77 30.11
C LEU A 479 0.06 3.15 28.90
N ILE A 480 0.38 4.43 28.73
CA ILE A 480 1.31 4.91 27.69
C ILE A 480 2.69 4.26 27.86
N LYS A 481 3.24 4.24 29.07
CA LYS A 481 4.53 3.58 29.35
C LYS A 481 4.49 2.08 29.04
N SER A 482 3.38 1.41 29.39
CA SER A 482 3.18 -0.01 29.06
C SER A 482 3.14 -0.24 27.55
N PHE A 483 2.44 0.63 26.80
CA PHE A 483 2.42 0.57 25.34
C PHE A 483 3.80 0.76 24.73
N GLN A 484 4.55 1.76 25.19
CA GLN A 484 5.94 1.99 24.76
C GLN A 484 6.84 0.78 25.02
N GLN A 485 6.69 0.14 26.19
CA GLN A 485 7.46 -1.07 26.50
C GLN A 485 7.09 -2.23 25.57
N LYS A 486 5.80 -2.44 25.29
CA LYS A 486 5.35 -3.47 24.34
C LYS A 486 5.89 -3.23 22.94
N LEU A 487 5.87 -1.99 22.45
CA LEU A 487 6.46 -1.64 21.17
C LEU A 487 7.96 -1.93 21.12
N GLN A 488 8.71 -1.64 22.19
CA GLN A 488 10.14 -2.00 22.25
C GLN A 488 10.37 -3.51 22.19
N ASP A 489 9.48 -4.32 22.76
CA ASP A 489 9.60 -5.78 22.71
C ASP A 489 9.23 -6.34 21.32
N VAL A 490 8.24 -5.74 20.66
CA VAL A 490 7.95 -5.99 19.23
C VAL A 490 9.17 -5.63 18.38
N GLU A 491 9.77 -4.47 18.59
CA GLU A 491 10.96 -4.02 17.86
C GLU A 491 12.14 -4.99 18.00
N LYS A 492 12.46 -5.41 19.23
CA LYS A 492 13.52 -6.42 19.47
C LYS A 492 13.23 -7.73 18.72
N THR A 493 11.96 -8.12 18.66
CA THR A 493 11.54 -9.34 17.96
C THR A 493 11.74 -9.19 16.46
N ILE A 494 11.33 -8.06 15.87
CA ILE A 494 11.51 -7.77 14.44
C ILE A 494 13.00 -7.71 14.08
N ILE A 495 13.82 -6.99 14.85
CA ILE A 495 15.26 -6.89 14.62
C ILE A 495 15.89 -8.28 14.64
N LYS A 496 15.60 -9.09 15.67
CA LYS A 496 16.14 -10.45 15.79
C LYS A 496 15.72 -11.37 14.64
N LYS A 497 14.48 -11.26 14.16
CA LYS A 497 14.02 -12.03 12.98
C LYS A 497 14.76 -11.66 11.70
N ASN A 498 15.20 -10.41 11.60
CA ASN A 498 15.91 -9.87 10.43
C ASN A 498 17.44 -10.01 10.50
N GLU A 499 18.00 -10.45 11.64
CA GLU A 499 19.43 -10.69 11.78
C GLU A 499 19.91 -11.74 10.77
N GLY A 500 20.89 -11.36 9.94
CA GLY A 500 21.48 -12.25 8.94
C GLY A 500 20.67 -12.42 7.65
N LEU A 501 19.47 -11.83 7.54
CA LEU A 501 18.75 -11.77 6.26
C LEU A 501 19.40 -10.72 5.36
N GLU A 502 19.66 -11.09 4.11
CA GLU A 502 20.18 -10.17 3.10
C GLU A 502 19.11 -9.12 2.71
N LEU A 503 17.86 -9.56 2.63
CA LEU A 503 16.69 -8.72 2.38
C LEU A 503 15.85 -8.62 3.65
N GLN A 504 16.02 -7.53 4.38
CA GLN A 504 15.34 -7.29 5.66
C GLN A 504 13.98 -6.63 5.47
N TYR A 505 12.97 -7.10 6.20
CA TYR A 505 11.67 -6.44 6.33
C TYR A 505 11.63 -5.61 7.61
N MET A 506 11.82 -4.29 7.47
CA MET A 506 11.93 -3.35 8.60
C MET A 506 10.84 -2.29 8.65
N TYR A 507 9.86 -2.34 7.73
CA TYR A 507 8.85 -1.27 7.57
C TYR A 507 7.89 -1.16 8.76
N LEU A 508 7.70 -2.25 9.50
CA LEU A 508 6.87 -2.31 10.71
C LEU A 508 7.67 -2.29 12.02
N CYS A 509 8.95 -1.89 11.94
CA CYS A 509 9.76 -1.61 13.13
C CYS A 509 9.17 -0.38 13.85
N PRO A 510 8.73 -0.46 15.13
CA PRO A 510 8.07 0.63 15.84
C PRO A 510 8.80 1.98 15.81
N SER A 511 10.12 1.99 15.93
CA SER A 511 10.95 3.20 15.77
C SER A 511 10.92 3.86 14.38
N ARG A 512 10.38 3.17 13.35
CA ARG A 512 10.29 3.64 11.95
C ARG A 512 8.86 3.90 11.49
N MET A 513 7.86 3.63 12.34
CA MET A 513 6.46 3.93 12.04
C MET A 513 6.11 5.27 12.70
N GLU A 514 5.63 6.24 11.95
CA GLU A 514 5.10 7.48 12.56
C GLU A 514 3.74 7.22 13.23
N ASN A 515 3.36 8.06 14.20
CA ASN A 515 2.03 7.96 14.82
C ASN A 515 0.88 8.18 13.83
N SER A 516 1.11 8.95 12.76
CA SER A 516 0.10 9.50 11.87
C SER A 516 0.61 9.57 10.42
N ILE A 517 -0.29 9.89 9.49
CA ILE A 517 0.04 10.07 8.08
C ILE A 517 0.51 11.52 7.86
N THR A 518 1.81 11.71 7.61
CA THR A 518 2.48 13.03 7.54
C THR A 518 3.23 13.28 6.22
N ILE A 519 3.24 12.30 5.31
CA ILE A 519 3.91 12.32 4.01
C ILE A 519 3.05 11.61 2.97
#